data_AF-A0A660MTU9-F1
#
_entry.id   AF-A0A660MTU9-F1
#
_cell.length_a   1.000
_cell.length_b   1.000
_cell.length_c   1.000
_cell.angle_alpha   90.00
_cell.angle_beta   90.00
_cell.angle_gamma   90.00
#
_symmetry.space_group_name_H-M   'P 1'
#
loop_
_entity.id
_entity.type
_entity.pdbx_description
1 polymer ?
#
loop_
_entity_poly.entity_id
_entity_poly.type
_entity_poly.pdbx_seq_one_letter_code
_entity_poly.pdbx_strand_id
1 'polypeptide(L)'
;MKKRSGISLMLLFLGATLFSGCKETQPAEPEVKPATVSPAQAFLETLAPVFGKTAKDIKPLAFSGVWIDGELNGYLLRNDALVSTENIWDKIEQTFEGWVEKTQADGVGESYVEYLKDNLICSVYTKLNYDMDEVMKLVYLEEEDAAKKQEATEKLDKIYDESTRTIEVHCGEFTEKQPSPLEFNFDLFGEEPFWDASLRVDSLTYTLPNNETHAFETDNTYIGYWGTSGKNLIFSGEKYDLGVIEGELSKEACLDTTVGETHPYKARISFGDGTFEGCADKADDFLVPGRQGKLENLLKKINYKNYTGKLNPKTASYGGIQAEGNLVEVFLTQPGSEQTEYLVLGKTDKGRETYWQGTTPVDDATCEKYVNVPRLMDFGIFSSCPRG
;
A
#
# COMPACT_ATOMS: atom_id res chain seq x y z
N MET A 1 -25.66 80.03 28.34
CA MET A 1 -25.08 78.76 27.85
C MET A 1 -26.19 78.03 27.08
N LYS A 2 -26.49 78.49 25.84
CA LYS A 2 -26.03 77.97 24.52
C LYS A 2 -26.55 76.55 24.29
N LYS A 3 -27.65 76.25 23.59
CA LYS A 3 -28.36 76.82 22.40
C LYS A 3 -27.70 76.48 21.04
N ARG A 4 -28.42 75.62 20.30
CA ARG A 4 -28.72 75.60 18.84
C ARG A 4 -27.60 75.49 17.78
N SER A 5 -28.05 74.85 16.68
CA SER A 5 -27.67 75.10 15.26
C SER A 5 -26.34 74.46 14.84
N GLY A 6 -26.25 73.64 13.79
CA GLY A 6 -26.85 73.80 12.47
C GLY A 6 -26.02 74.81 11.69
N ILE A 7 -25.23 74.36 10.71
CA ILE A 7 -24.77 75.11 9.53
C ILE A 7 -24.37 74.09 8.46
N SER A 8 -25.12 74.17 7.36
CA SER A 8 -24.78 73.74 6.02
C SER A 8 -23.76 74.73 5.44
N LEU A 9 -22.72 74.29 4.72
CA LEU A 9 -22.31 74.98 3.49
C LEU A 9 -21.30 74.20 2.62
N MET A 10 -21.79 73.85 1.44
CA MET A 10 -21.16 73.84 0.12
C MET A 10 -19.63 73.79 0.00
N LEU A 11 -19.18 72.87 -0.87
CA LEU A 11 -18.57 73.32 -2.13
C LEU A 11 -18.89 72.33 -3.26
N LEU A 12 -19.58 72.88 -4.25
CA LEU A 12 -19.88 72.32 -5.56
C LEU A 12 -18.91 73.02 -6.53
N PHE A 13 -18.06 72.25 -7.21
CA PHE A 13 -17.42 72.61 -8.48
C PHE A 13 -17.43 71.31 -9.32
N LEU A 14 -18.38 71.10 -10.24
CA LEU A 14 -18.42 71.59 -11.64
C LEU A 14 -17.17 71.25 -12.46
N GLY A 15 -17.37 70.34 -13.42
CA GLY A 15 -16.46 70.00 -14.51
C GLY A 15 -16.53 68.50 -14.80
N ALA A 16 -17.56 68.02 -15.52
CA ALA A 16 -17.50 67.85 -16.99
C ALA A 16 -16.25 67.01 -17.39
N THR A 17 -16.32 65.84 -18.02
CA THR A 17 -17.23 65.46 -19.11
C THR A 17 -16.92 64.01 -19.56
N LEU A 18 -17.94 63.32 -20.11
CA LEU A 18 -17.90 62.21 -21.10
C LEU A 18 -17.63 60.78 -20.53
N PHE A 19 -18.40 59.72 -20.78
CA PHE A 19 -19.54 59.45 -21.66
C PHE A 19 -20.50 58.46 -20.97
N SER A 20 -21.77 58.58 -21.33
CA SER A 20 -22.85 57.61 -21.15
C SER A 20 -22.51 56.20 -21.66
N GLY A 21 -22.88 55.18 -20.88
CA GLY A 21 -23.01 53.80 -21.37
C GLY A 21 -23.02 52.74 -20.28
N CYS A 22 -23.98 52.76 -19.36
CA CYS A 22 -24.20 51.65 -18.42
C CYS A 22 -24.68 50.39 -19.15
N LYS A 23 -23.99 49.27 -18.92
CA LYS A 23 -24.66 47.98 -18.67
C LYS A 23 -24.33 47.62 -17.23
N GLU A 24 -25.35 47.41 -16.41
CA GLU A 24 -25.19 46.87 -15.06
C GLU A 24 -24.47 45.52 -15.17
N THR A 25 -23.21 45.49 -14.75
CA THR A 25 -22.53 44.23 -14.42
C THR A 25 -22.94 43.93 -12.98
N GLN A 26 -23.76 42.88 -12.79
CA GLN A 26 -23.86 42.24 -11.49
C GLN A 26 -22.44 42.01 -10.93
N PRO A 27 -22.22 42.13 -9.61
CA PRO A 27 -20.96 41.65 -9.04
C PRO A 27 -20.81 40.21 -9.52
N ALA A 28 -19.72 39.91 -10.23
CA ALA A 28 -19.39 38.55 -10.57
C ALA A 28 -19.40 37.78 -9.24
N GLU A 29 -20.36 36.87 -9.12
CA GLU A 29 -20.32 35.81 -8.12
C GLU A 29 -18.90 35.25 -8.16
N PRO A 30 -18.19 35.16 -7.03
CA PRO A 30 -16.81 34.67 -7.06
C PRO A 30 -16.84 33.35 -7.81
N GLU A 31 -16.06 33.24 -8.89
CA GLU A 31 -15.93 31.98 -9.62
C GLU A 31 -15.64 30.90 -8.59
N VAL A 32 -16.67 30.10 -8.30
CA VAL A 32 -16.52 28.86 -7.55
C VAL A 32 -15.63 28.04 -8.47
N LYS A 33 -14.32 28.04 -8.19
CA LYS A 33 -13.42 27.04 -8.74
C LYS A 33 -14.17 25.72 -8.56
N PRO A 34 -14.43 24.96 -9.63
CA PRO A 34 -15.08 23.67 -9.47
C PRO A 34 -14.27 22.93 -8.42
N ALA A 35 -14.94 22.50 -7.33
CA ALA A 35 -14.28 21.77 -6.27
C ALA A 35 -13.51 20.65 -6.94
N THR A 36 -12.18 20.70 -6.83
CA THR A 36 -11.31 19.67 -7.39
C THR A 36 -11.84 18.35 -6.88
N VAL A 37 -12.31 17.49 -7.79
CA VAL A 37 -12.87 16.17 -7.42
C VAL A 37 -11.81 15.47 -6.57
N SER A 38 -12.22 14.98 -5.41
CA SER A 38 -11.27 14.37 -4.48
C SER A 38 -10.60 13.16 -5.15
N PRO A 39 -9.30 12.90 -4.95
CA PRO A 39 -8.62 11.75 -5.54
C PRO A 39 -9.34 10.40 -5.32
N ALA A 40 -9.92 10.17 -4.14
CA ALA A 40 -10.69 8.95 -3.84
C ALA A 40 -11.98 8.87 -4.69
N GLN A 41 -12.73 9.96 -4.79
CA GLN A 41 -13.91 10.01 -5.65
C GLN A 41 -13.53 9.80 -7.12
N ALA A 42 -12.49 10.49 -7.60
CA ALA A 42 -12.02 10.37 -8.97
C ALA A 42 -11.61 8.94 -9.31
N PHE A 43 -10.95 8.23 -8.39
CA PHE A 43 -10.63 6.81 -8.59
C PHE A 43 -11.90 5.95 -8.69
N LEU A 44 -12.86 6.12 -7.78
CA LEU A 44 -14.13 5.38 -7.85
C LEU A 44 -14.93 5.68 -9.13
N GLU A 45 -14.84 6.89 -9.69
CA GLU A 45 -15.44 7.23 -10.99
C GLU A 45 -14.84 6.40 -12.14
N THR A 46 -13.56 6.03 -12.07
CA THR A 46 -12.93 5.12 -13.05
C THR A 46 -13.38 3.67 -12.89
N LEU A 47 -13.69 3.26 -11.65
CA LEU A 47 -14.11 1.90 -11.34
C LEU A 47 -15.61 1.68 -11.54
N ALA A 48 -16.45 2.71 -11.38
CA ALA A 48 -17.91 2.63 -11.49
C ALA A 48 -18.42 1.88 -12.74
N PRO A 49 -17.88 2.11 -13.97
CA PRO A 49 -18.30 1.37 -15.15
C PRO A 49 -18.04 -0.13 -15.09
N VAL A 50 -17.01 -0.58 -14.36
CA VAL A 50 -16.70 -2.01 -14.17
C VAL A 50 -17.86 -2.71 -13.44
N PHE A 51 -18.53 -2.01 -12.52
CA PHE A 51 -19.67 -2.52 -11.77
C PHE A 51 -21.04 -2.19 -12.39
N GLY A 52 -21.07 -1.66 -13.62
CA GLY A 52 -22.32 -1.20 -14.25
C GLY A 52 -22.94 0.00 -13.54
N LYS A 53 -22.11 0.83 -12.89
CA LYS A 53 -22.49 2.03 -12.14
C LYS A 53 -21.95 3.29 -12.83
N THR A 54 -22.33 4.43 -12.28
CA THR A 54 -21.91 5.75 -12.73
C THR A 54 -21.42 6.59 -11.55
N ALA A 55 -20.85 7.77 -11.83
CA ALA A 55 -20.45 8.73 -10.80
C ALA A 55 -21.59 9.11 -9.82
N LYS A 56 -22.85 9.02 -10.25
CA LYS A 56 -24.03 9.31 -9.40
C LYS A 56 -24.29 8.26 -8.33
N ASP A 57 -23.75 7.06 -8.50
CA ASP A 57 -23.89 5.95 -7.57
C ASP A 57 -22.84 5.99 -6.45
N ILE A 58 -21.83 6.86 -6.58
CA ILE A 58 -20.79 7.08 -5.57
C ILE A 58 -21.38 7.95 -4.46
N LYS A 59 -21.24 7.50 -3.22
CA LYS A 59 -21.75 8.20 -2.04
C LYS A 59 -20.60 8.63 -1.13
N PRO A 60 -20.63 9.84 -0.56
CA PRO A 60 -19.68 10.19 0.49
C PRO A 60 -19.92 9.28 1.70
N LEU A 61 -18.86 8.71 2.22
CA LEU A 61 -18.87 7.84 3.39
C LEU A 61 -17.51 7.94 4.09
N ALA A 62 -17.50 8.18 5.39
CA ALA A 62 -16.26 8.13 6.16
C ALA A 62 -15.56 6.78 5.97
N PHE A 63 -14.26 6.81 5.66
CA PHE A 63 -13.45 5.60 5.64
C PHE A 63 -12.88 5.39 7.03
N SER A 64 -13.18 4.25 7.64
CA SER A 64 -12.67 3.83 8.94
C SER A 64 -11.96 2.48 8.80
N GLY A 65 -10.88 2.29 9.54
CA GLY A 65 -10.18 1.02 9.66
C GLY A 65 -9.61 0.87 11.06
N VAL A 66 -9.32 -0.37 11.48
CA VAL A 66 -8.80 -0.64 12.84
C VAL A 66 -7.46 0.07 13.09
N TRP A 67 -6.71 0.36 12.03
CA TRP A 67 -5.40 1.02 12.05
C TRP A 67 -5.41 2.52 11.77
N ILE A 68 -6.60 3.13 11.67
CA ILE A 68 -6.77 4.56 11.44
C ILE A 68 -7.36 5.19 12.70
N ASP A 69 -6.70 6.21 13.23
CA ASP A 69 -7.23 6.98 14.36
C ASP A 69 -8.39 7.89 13.92
N GLY A 70 -9.62 7.41 14.07
CA GLY A 70 -10.82 8.12 13.63
C GLY A 70 -11.22 7.77 12.21
N GLU A 71 -11.47 8.78 11.38
CA GLU A 71 -12.09 8.62 10.07
C GLU A 71 -11.38 9.47 9.00
N LEU A 72 -11.17 8.89 7.82
CA LEU A 72 -10.73 9.64 6.64
C LEU A 72 -11.96 10.12 5.84
N ASN A 73 -11.78 11.23 5.13
CA ASN A 73 -12.73 11.61 4.08
C ASN A 73 -12.74 10.50 3.03
N GLY A 74 -13.91 9.95 2.75
CA GLY A 74 -14.02 8.82 1.85
C GLY A 74 -15.31 8.79 1.06
N TYR A 75 -15.35 7.79 0.18
CA TYR A 75 -16.44 7.53 -0.74
C TYR A 75 -16.67 6.04 -0.87
N LEU A 76 -17.92 5.66 -1.12
CA LEU A 76 -18.36 4.29 -1.32
C LEU A 76 -18.99 4.14 -2.69
N LEU A 77 -18.57 3.10 -3.40
CA LEU A 77 -19.21 2.56 -4.60
C LEU A 77 -19.69 1.14 -4.31
N ARG A 78 -21.00 0.91 -4.42
CA ARG A 78 -21.64 -0.38 -4.07
C ARG A 78 -22.44 -0.95 -5.24
N ASN A 79 -22.35 -2.26 -5.43
CA ASN A 79 -23.29 -3.02 -6.23
C ASN A 79 -23.75 -4.28 -5.48
N ASP A 80 -25.05 -4.35 -5.18
CA ASP A 80 -25.67 -5.46 -4.43
C ASP A 80 -25.94 -6.71 -5.25
N ALA A 81 -25.86 -6.64 -6.57
CA ALA A 81 -26.25 -7.73 -7.46
C ALA A 81 -25.25 -7.88 -8.61
N LEU A 82 -23.96 -7.88 -8.27
CA LEU A 82 -22.91 -8.16 -9.24
C LEU A 82 -23.03 -9.62 -9.68
N VAL A 83 -23.19 -9.84 -10.98
CA VAL A 83 -23.14 -11.17 -11.56
C VAL A 83 -21.67 -11.52 -11.79
N SER A 84 -21.22 -12.65 -11.24
CA SER A 84 -19.88 -13.17 -11.55
C SER A 84 -19.84 -13.50 -13.04
N THR A 85 -19.03 -12.76 -13.79
CA THR A 85 -18.71 -13.10 -15.18
C THR A 85 -17.25 -13.51 -15.22
N GLU A 86 -16.85 -14.29 -16.23
CA GLU A 86 -15.47 -14.81 -16.35
C GLU A 86 -14.39 -13.74 -16.16
N ASN A 87 -14.68 -12.45 -16.48
CA ASN A 87 -13.66 -11.40 -16.54
C ASN A 87 -13.89 -10.23 -15.55
N ILE A 88 -14.83 -10.33 -14.60
CA ILE A 88 -15.11 -9.19 -13.70
C ILE A 88 -13.94 -8.95 -12.72
N TRP A 89 -13.37 -10.03 -12.20
CA TRP A 89 -12.24 -10.01 -11.26
C TRP A 89 -10.97 -9.49 -11.95
N ASP A 90 -10.67 -9.98 -13.15
CA ASP A 90 -9.58 -9.45 -13.98
C ASP A 90 -9.67 -7.93 -14.18
N LYS A 91 -10.88 -7.39 -14.38
CA LYS A 91 -11.08 -5.93 -14.54
C LYS A 91 -10.85 -5.16 -13.25
N ILE A 92 -11.25 -5.73 -12.10
CA ILE A 92 -11.01 -5.14 -10.79
C ILE A 92 -9.50 -5.11 -10.54
N GLU A 93 -8.82 -6.26 -10.68
CA GLU A 93 -7.37 -6.38 -10.51
C GLU A 93 -6.61 -5.43 -11.45
N GLN A 94 -7.02 -5.32 -12.71
CA GLN A 94 -6.45 -4.35 -13.65
C GLN A 94 -6.62 -2.90 -13.20
N THR A 95 -7.70 -2.57 -12.49
CA THR A 95 -7.93 -1.20 -11.97
C THR A 95 -6.99 -0.89 -10.81
N PHE A 96 -6.64 -1.91 -10.01
CA PHE A 96 -5.66 -1.82 -8.93
C PHE A 96 -4.22 -2.15 -9.38
N GLU A 97 -3.95 -2.22 -10.69
CA GLU A 97 -2.60 -2.46 -11.20
C GLU A 97 -1.60 -1.42 -10.67
N GLY A 98 -0.51 -1.91 -10.07
CA GLY A 98 0.54 -1.09 -9.49
C GLY A 98 0.23 -0.55 -8.10
N TRP A 99 -0.93 -0.85 -7.52
CA TRP A 99 -1.23 -0.56 -6.11
C TRP A 99 -0.53 -1.59 -5.20
N VAL A 100 -0.41 -1.24 -3.92
CA VAL A 100 0.14 -2.11 -2.89
C VAL A 100 -1.01 -2.77 -2.16
N GLU A 101 -1.07 -4.09 -2.22
CA GLU A 101 -1.95 -4.87 -1.37
C GLU A 101 -1.39 -4.87 0.05
N LYS A 102 -2.17 -4.33 1.00
CA LYS A 102 -1.78 -4.19 2.41
C LYS A 102 -2.33 -5.33 3.26
N THR A 103 -3.59 -5.70 3.04
CA THR A 103 -4.26 -6.67 3.91
C THR A 103 -5.27 -7.43 3.08
N GLN A 104 -5.27 -8.75 3.23
CA GLN A 104 -6.19 -9.66 2.56
C GLN A 104 -6.80 -10.60 3.60
N ALA A 105 -8.12 -10.76 3.52
CA ALA A 105 -8.86 -11.79 4.22
C ALA A 105 -9.80 -12.44 3.21
N ASP A 106 -9.67 -13.75 3.03
CA ASP A 106 -10.54 -14.52 2.15
C ASP A 106 -11.27 -15.58 2.97
N GLY A 107 -12.59 -15.61 2.82
CA GLY A 107 -13.51 -16.46 3.55
C GLY A 107 -14.48 -17.15 2.59
N VAL A 108 -15.17 -18.17 3.10
CA VAL A 108 -16.02 -19.07 2.31
C VAL A 108 -17.06 -18.34 1.45
N GLY A 109 -17.61 -17.21 1.88
CA GLY A 109 -18.53 -16.42 1.05
C GLY A 109 -18.26 -14.94 1.07
N GLU A 110 -17.12 -14.52 1.60
CA GLU A 110 -16.78 -13.12 1.69
C GLU A 110 -15.28 -12.93 1.56
N SER A 111 -14.89 -11.83 0.94
CA SER A 111 -13.49 -11.46 0.80
C SER A 111 -13.32 -9.98 1.06
N TYR A 112 -12.13 -9.63 1.55
CA TYR A 112 -11.76 -8.27 1.87
C TYR A 112 -10.30 -8.05 1.49
N VAL A 113 -10.04 -7.00 0.72
CA VAL A 113 -8.68 -6.60 0.35
C VAL A 113 -8.51 -5.10 0.49
N GLU A 114 -7.38 -4.67 1.05
CA GLU A 114 -6.99 -3.26 1.07
C GLU A 114 -5.85 -2.96 0.11
N TYR A 115 -6.03 -1.90 -0.66
CA TYR A 115 -5.03 -1.39 -1.59
C TYR A 115 -4.61 0.02 -1.21
N LEU A 116 -3.30 0.27 -1.24
CA LEU A 116 -2.69 1.58 -1.05
C LEU A 116 -2.08 2.10 -2.35
N LYS A 117 -2.23 3.40 -2.59
CA LYS A 117 -1.50 4.12 -3.65
C LYS A 117 -1.39 5.58 -3.32
N ASP A 118 -0.17 6.11 -3.35
CA ASP A 118 0.10 7.50 -2.99
C ASP A 118 -0.53 7.83 -1.62
N ASN A 119 -1.46 8.79 -1.57
CA ASN A 119 -2.22 9.16 -0.38
C ASN A 119 -3.62 8.53 -0.31
N LEU A 120 -3.88 7.47 -1.07
CA LEU A 120 -5.16 6.75 -1.11
C LEU A 120 -5.07 5.39 -0.43
N ILE A 121 -6.17 5.04 0.22
CA ILE A 121 -6.50 3.66 0.60
C ILE A 121 -7.85 3.31 0.00
N CYS A 122 -7.99 2.09 -0.51
CA CYS A 122 -9.26 1.54 -0.95
C CYS A 122 -9.43 0.13 -0.41
N SER A 123 -10.53 -0.14 0.26
CA SER A 123 -10.94 -1.49 0.62
C SER A 123 -11.98 -2.01 -0.36
N VAL A 124 -11.78 -3.24 -0.82
CA VAL A 124 -12.70 -3.99 -1.66
C VAL A 124 -13.28 -5.11 -0.81
N TYR A 125 -14.56 -5.01 -0.50
CA TYR A 125 -15.31 -6.05 0.19
C TYR A 125 -16.25 -6.73 -0.78
N THR A 126 -16.30 -8.06 -0.74
CA THR A 126 -17.23 -8.86 -1.54
C THR A 126 -17.93 -9.87 -0.67
N LYS A 127 -19.21 -10.12 -0.98
CA LYS A 127 -20.04 -11.07 -0.26
C LYS A 127 -20.96 -11.83 -1.20
N LEU A 128 -21.01 -13.14 -1.06
CA LEU A 128 -21.94 -14.02 -1.76
C LEU A 128 -23.37 -13.77 -1.26
N ASN A 129 -24.29 -13.52 -2.17
CA ASN A 129 -25.70 -13.37 -1.84
C ASN A 129 -26.38 -14.74 -1.87
N TYR A 130 -26.09 -15.56 -0.86
CA TYR A 130 -26.66 -16.90 -0.69
C TYR A 130 -26.89 -17.23 0.79
N ASP A 131 -27.58 -18.34 1.06
CA ASP A 131 -27.67 -18.91 2.41
C ASP A 131 -26.29 -19.41 2.86
N MET A 132 -25.60 -18.61 3.68
CA MET A 132 -24.26 -18.94 4.15
C MET A 132 -24.23 -20.16 5.07
N ASP A 133 -25.32 -20.50 5.76
CA ASP A 133 -25.36 -21.71 6.58
C ASP A 133 -25.31 -22.96 5.69
N GLU A 134 -25.98 -22.91 4.53
CA GLU A 134 -25.92 -23.96 3.52
C GLU A 134 -24.53 -24.06 2.89
N VAL A 135 -23.91 -22.93 2.54
CA VAL A 135 -22.55 -22.92 1.95
C VAL A 135 -21.53 -23.48 2.94
N MET A 136 -21.55 -23.02 4.19
CA MET A 136 -20.64 -23.51 5.23
C MET A 136 -20.83 -25.01 5.47
N LYS A 137 -22.06 -25.51 5.47
CA LYS A 137 -22.33 -26.95 5.58
C LYS A 137 -21.75 -27.75 4.42
N LEU A 138 -21.79 -27.22 3.20
CA LEU A 138 -21.20 -27.88 2.03
C LEU A 138 -19.67 -27.85 2.05
N VAL A 139 -19.07 -26.72 2.43
CA VAL A 139 -17.61 -26.55 2.49
C VAL A 139 -16.98 -27.44 3.56
N TYR A 140 -17.58 -27.51 4.75
CA TYR A 140 -17.10 -28.32 5.85
C TYR A 140 -17.77 -29.70 5.91
N LEU A 141 -18.31 -30.18 4.79
CA LEU A 141 -18.92 -31.49 4.72
C LEU A 141 -17.86 -32.59 4.84
N GLU A 142 -17.84 -33.27 6.00
CA GLU A 142 -17.06 -34.49 6.20
C GLU A 142 -17.83 -35.71 5.70
N GLU A 143 -17.80 -35.95 4.39
CA GLU A 143 -18.41 -37.12 3.74
C GLU A 143 -17.34 -38.07 3.20
N GLU A 144 -17.42 -39.35 3.58
CA GLU A 144 -16.48 -40.40 3.20
C GLU A 144 -16.83 -41.02 1.83
N ASP A 145 -18.11 -40.96 1.44
CA ASP A 145 -18.55 -41.44 0.14
C ASP A 145 -18.14 -40.47 -0.99
N ALA A 146 -17.33 -40.96 -1.93
CA ALA A 146 -16.78 -40.15 -3.01
C ALA A 146 -17.86 -39.55 -3.93
N ALA A 147 -18.95 -40.28 -4.19
CA ALA A 147 -20.00 -39.80 -5.09
C ALA A 147 -20.80 -38.66 -4.45
N LYS A 148 -21.11 -38.78 -3.15
CA LYS A 148 -21.78 -37.69 -2.41
C LYS A 148 -20.88 -36.48 -2.20
N LYS A 149 -19.58 -36.69 -1.99
CA LYS A 149 -18.60 -35.59 -1.94
C LYS A 149 -18.57 -34.84 -3.27
N GLN A 150 -18.55 -35.56 -4.39
CA GLN A 150 -18.62 -34.95 -5.72
C GLN A 150 -19.94 -34.18 -5.93
N GLU A 151 -21.08 -34.74 -5.55
CA GLU A 151 -22.38 -34.04 -5.62
C GLU A 151 -22.38 -32.74 -4.81
N ALA A 152 -21.78 -32.75 -3.61
CA ALA A 152 -21.64 -31.55 -2.78
C ALA A 152 -20.73 -30.50 -3.43
N THR A 153 -19.62 -30.92 -4.05
CA THR A 153 -18.73 -30.02 -4.81
C THR A 153 -19.44 -29.41 -6.01
N GLU A 154 -20.12 -30.20 -6.84
CA GLU A 154 -20.88 -29.70 -7.99
C GLU A 154 -21.97 -28.72 -7.57
N LYS A 155 -22.62 -28.98 -6.42
CA LYS A 155 -23.60 -28.05 -5.85
C LYS A 155 -22.95 -26.75 -5.39
N LEU A 156 -21.79 -26.82 -4.75
CA LEU A 156 -21.04 -25.65 -4.29
C LEU A 156 -20.56 -24.79 -5.47
N ASP A 157 -19.98 -25.41 -6.50
CA ASP A 157 -19.55 -24.72 -7.72
C ASP A 157 -20.72 -23.98 -8.37
N LYS A 158 -21.86 -24.66 -8.50
CA LYS A 158 -23.10 -24.05 -9.01
C LYS A 158 -23.55 -22.85 -8.18
N ILE A 159 -23.44 -22.91 -6.85
CA ILE A 159 -23.76 -21.78 -5.97
C ILE A 159 -22.85 -20.59 -6.28
N TYR A 160 -21.53 -20.80 -6.40
CA TYR A 160 -20.60 -19.71 -6.71
C TYR A 160 -20.78 -19.12 -8.11
N ASP A 161 -21.12 -19.95 -9.10
CA ASP A 161 -21.29 -19.53 -10.49
C ASP A 161 -22.62 -18.80 -10.73
N GLU A 162 -23.72 -19.27 -10.11
CA GLU A 162 -25.06 -18.75 -10.38
C GLU A 162 -25.50 -17.63 -9.42
N SER A 163 -24.89 -17.56 -8.23
CA SER A 163 -25.28 -16.55 -7.24
C SER A 163 -24.70 -15.17 -7.57
N THR A 164 -25.49 -14.15 -7.26
CA THR A 164 -24.97 -12.78 -7.29
C THR A 164 -24.09 -12.51 -6.08
N ARG A 165 -23.26 -11.46 -6.19
CA ARG A 165 -22.45 -10.95 -5.09
C ARG A 165 -22.76 -9.50 -4.81
N THR A 166 -22.71 -9.13 -3.54
CA THR A 166 -22.52 -7.75 -3.13
C THR A 166 -21.03 -7.42 -3.26
N ILE A 167 -20.71 -6.28 -3.88
CA ILE A 167 -19.37 -5.70 -3.88
C ILE A 167 -19.44 -4.25 -3.39
N GLU A 168 -18.49 -3.89 -2.54
CA GLU A 168 -18.31 -2.55 -2.01
C GLU A 168 -16.85 -2.15 -2.18
N VAL A 169 -16.64 -0.94 -2.70
CA VAL A 169 -15.31 -0.33 -2.75
C VAL A 169 -15.37 0.98 -2.00
N HIS A 170 -14.70 1.01 -0.86
CA HIS A 170 -14.60 2.18 0.01
C HIS A 170 -13.22 2.78 -0.18
N CYS A 171 -13.11 4.03 -0.61
CA CYS A 171 -11.83 4.70 -0.76
C CYS A 171 -11.75 5.91 0.15
N GLY A 172 -10.62 6.06 0.84
CA GLY A 172 -10.31 7.16 1.75
C GLY A 172 -9.02 7.87 1.37
N GLU A 173 -8.88 9.10 1.85
CA GLU A 173 -7.71 9.95 1.61
C GLU A 173 -6.95 10.21 2.90
N PHE A 174 -5.68 9.82 2.91
CA PHE A 174 -4.76 10.14 3.98
C PHE A 174 -4.51 11.65 4.07
N THR A 175 -4.23 12.12 5.28
CA THR A 175 -4.01 13.53 5.60
C THR A 175 -2.61 13.73 6.17
N GLU A 176 -2.16 14.97 6.34
CA GLU A 176 -0.84 15.24 6.94
C GLU A 176 -0.69 14.72 8.39
N LYS A 177 -1.81 14.54 9.11
CA LYS A 177 -1.81 13.97 10.47
C LYS A 177 -1.78 12.45 10.48
N GLN A 178 -2.25 11.85 9.41
CA GLN A 178 -2.38 10.40 9.22
C GLN A 178 -1.81 10.08 7.85
N PRO A 179 -0.48 10.14 7.69
CA PRO A 179 0.19 9.84 6.44
C PRO A 179 -0.12 8.44 5.96
N SER A 180 0.03 8.22 4.66
CA SER A 180 -0.17 6.90 4.06
C SER A 180 0.86 5.92 4.62
N PRO A 181 0.49 4.66 4.95
CA PRO A 181 1.44 3.63 5.33
C PRO A 181 2.56 3.43 4.29
N LEU A 182 2.30 3.72 3.01
CA LEU A 182 3.32 3.69 1.95
C LEU A 182 4.47 4.67 2.17
N GLU A 183 4.28 5.68 3.00
CA GLU A 183 5.35 6.63 3.34
C GLU A 183 6.37 6.03 4.32
N PHE A 184 6.02 4.93 5.00
CA PHE A 184 6.81 4.24 6.01
C PHE A 184 7.59 3.08 5.40
N ASN A 185 8.64 3.44 4.65
CA ASN A 185 9.59 2.50 4.09
C ASN A 185 11.00 2.97 4.46
N PHE A 186 11.59 2.35 5.49
CA PHE A 186 12.86 2.77 6.07
C PHE A 186 13.75 1.58 6.40
N ASP A 187 15.04 1.74 6.12
CA ASP A 187 16.09 0.93 6.70
C ASP A 187 16.58 1.61 7.97
N LEU A 188 16.77 0.84 9.03
CA LEU A 188 17.13 1.31 10.35
C LEU A 188 18.52 0.77 10.70
N PHE A 189 19.34 1.62 11.29
CA PHE A 189 20.74 1.36 11.63
C PHE A 189 21.02 1.83 13.05
N GLY A 190 22.01 1.28 13.74
CA GLY A 190 22.42 1.77 15.05
C GLY A 190 22.89 0.67 15.99
N GLU A 191 22.55 0.79 17.28
CA GLU A 191 22.77 -0.27 18.26
C GLU A 191 21.60 -1.27 18.23
N GLU A 192 21.83 -2.49 18.73
CA GLU A 192 20.82 -3.55 18.87
C GLU A 192 19.48 -2.99 19.39
N PRO A 193 18.33 -3.30 18.76
CA PRO A 193 18.11 -4.29 17.70
C PRO A 193 18.23 -3.75 16.25
N PHE A 194 18.77 -2.54 16.05
CA PHE A 194 18.75 -1.87 14.74
C PHE A 194 19.89 -2.27 13.81
N TRP A 195 20.63 -3.34 14.08
CA TRP A 195 21.74 -3.74 13.21
C TRP A 195 21.26 -4.16 11.81
N ASP A 196 20.04 -4.68 11.70
CA ASP A 196 19.40 -5.00 10.42
C ASP A 196 17.87 -4.90 10.49
N ALA A 197 17.36 -3.75 10.98
CA ALA A 197 15.93 -3.55 11.08
C ALA A 197 15.35 -2.84 9.84
N SER A 198 14.17 -3.28 9.41
CA SER A 198 13.48 -2.72 8.25
C SER A 198 12.01 -2.47 8.58
N LEU A 199 11.58 -1.24 8.33
CA LEU A 199 10.18 -0.84 8.37
C LEU A 199 9.64 -0.83 6.94
N ARG A 200 8.57 -1.58 6.70
CA ARG A 200 7.95 -1.76 5.38
C ARG A 200 6.43 -1.73 5.52
N VAL A 201 5.80 -0.63 5.08
CA VAL A 201 4.33 -0.46 4.99
C VAL A 201 3.59 -0.83 6.28
N ASP A 202 3.35 -2.11 6.50
CA ASP A 202 2.63 -2.72 7.61
C ASP A 202 3.46 -3.61 8.55
N SER A 203 4.78 -3.66 8.38
CA SER A 203 5.65 -4.54 9.15
C SER A 203 6.94 -3.85 9.59
N LEU A 204 7.39 -4.20 10.79
CA LEU A 204 8.74 -3.93 11.28
C LEU A 204 9.43 -5.28 11.48
N THR A 205 10.48 -5.52 10.71
CA THR A 205 11.40 -6.65 10.87
C THR A 205 12.65 -6.16 11.58
N TYR A 206 13.15 -6.91 12.56
CA TYR A 206 14.30 -6.54 13.36
C TYR A 206 14.97 -7.80 13.94
N THR A 207 16.14 -7.63 14.54
CA THR A 207 16.92 -8.75 15.09
C THR A 207 17.02 -8.62 16.59
N LEU A 208 16.80 -9.70 17.34
CA LEU A 208 17.01 -9.72 18.79
C LEU A 208 18.03 -10.78 19.19
N PRO A 209 18.81 -10.55 20.26
CA PRO A 209 19.64 -11.58 20.85
C PRO A 209 18.77 -12.65 21.52
N ASN A 210 18.93 -13.90 21.11
CA ASN A 210 18.32 -15.04 21.76
C ASN A 210 19.23 -15.56 22.89
N ASN A 211 18.76 -15.40 24.13
CA ASN A 211 19.51 -15.79 25.33
C ASN A 211 19.68 -17.31 25.49
N GLU A 212 18.83 -18.13 24.87
CA GLU A 212 18.87 -19.59 24.95
C GLU A 212 19.81 -20.19 23.90
N THR A 213 19.77 -19.69 22.67
CA THR A 213 20.59 -20.21 21.56
C THR A 213 21.94 -19.51 21.44
N HIS A 214 22.13 -18.39 22.16
CA HIS A 214 23.27 -17.47 22.00
C HIS A 214 23.46 -16.98 20.56
N ALA A 215 22.39 -17.01 19.76
CA ALA A 215 22.34 -16.53 18.39
C ALA A 215 21.46 -15.29 18.29
N PHE A 216 21.51 -14.66 17.13
CA PHE A 216 20.59 -13.58 16.76
C PHE A 216 19.44 -14.19 15.96
N GLU A 217 18.21 -13.80 16.29
CA GLU A 217 17.02 -14.26 15.58
C GLU A 217 16.30 -13.06 14.97
N THR A 218 16.00 -13.17 13.67
CA THR A 218 15.17 -12.22 12.95
C THR A 218 13.72 -12.44 13.36
N ASP A 219 13.07 -11.35 13.68
CA ASP A 219 11.71 -11.33 14.18
C ASP A 219 10.92 -10.22 13.49
N ASN A 220 9.59 -10.34 13.48
CA ASN A 220 8.72 -9.36 12.84
C ASN A 220 7.53 -8.98 13.72
N THR A 221 7.01 -7.78 13.48
CA THR A 221 5.79 -7.29 14.13
C THR A 221 4.94 -6.53 13.13
N TYR A 222 3.63 -6.77 13.20
CA TYR A 222 2.65 -6.01 12.43
C TYR A 222 2.50 -4.61 13.02
N ILE A 223 2.60 -3.61 12.15
CA ILE A 223 2.35 -2.22 12.49
C ILE A 223 0.88 -1.94 12.20
N GLY A 224 0.18 -1.47 13.23
CA GLY A 224 -1.26 -1.20 13.19
C GLY A 224 -1.61 0.27 13.28
N TYR A 225 -0.63 1.18 13.27
CA TYR A 225 -0.91 2.61 13.33
C TYR A 225 0.22 3.42 12.70
N TRP A 226 -0.16 4.50 12.02
CA TRP A 226 0.73 5.48 11.40
C TRP A 226 0.22 6.88 11.63
N GLY A 227 1.12 7.80 11.96
CA GLY A 227 0.76 9.16 12.31
C GLY A 227 1.92 10.13 12.20
N THR A 228 1.65 11.36 12.62
CA THR A 228 2.69 12.35 12.87
C THR A 228 2.60 12.91 14.29
N SER A 229 3.77 13.15 14.90
CA SER A 229 3.90 13.92 16.14
C SER A 229 4.75 15.17 15.84
N GLY A 230 4.09 16.31 15.69
CA GLY A 230 4.74 17.53 15.21
C GLY A 230 5.24 17.36 13.77
N LYS A 231 6.55 17.20 13.59
CA LYS A 231 7.19 16.95 12.28
C LYS A 231 7.69 15.52 12.11
N ASN A 232 7.57 14.71 13.14
CA ASN A 232 8.14 13.36 13.18
C ASN A 232 7.08 12.38 12.69
N LEU A 233 7.52 11.37 11.95
CA LEU A 233 6.66 10.25 11.59
C LEU A 233 6.62 9.31 12.78
N ILE A 234 5.44 8.84 13.16
CA ILE A 234 5.26 7.88 14.24
C ILE A 234 4.50 6.67 13.75
N PHE A 235 4.79 5.52 14.34
CA PHE A 235 4.08 4.28 14.07
C PHE A 235 3.98 3.45 15.35
N SER A 236 2.97 2.58 15.43
CA SER A 236 2.89 1.61 16.51
C SER A 236 2.33 0.27 16.08
N GLY A 237 2.76 -0.78 16.77
CA GLY A 237 2.32 -2.16 16.59
C GLY A 237 2.17 -2.84 17.94
N GLU A 238 1.70 -4.09 17.90
CA GLU A 238 1.58 -4.92 19.10
C GLU A 238 2.17 -6.30 18.82
N LYS A 239 2.93 -6.81 19.80
CA LYS A 239 3.47 -8.16 19.78
C LYS A 239 3.14 -8.85 21.10
N TYR A 240 2.70 -10.10 21.02
CA TYR A 240 2.15 -10.85 22.16
C TYR A 240 3.11 -10.93 23.37
N ASP A 241 4.41 -11.02 23.13
CA ASP A 241 5.47 -11.23 24.12
C ASP A 241 6.26 -9.96 24.49
N LEU A 242 6.31 -8.96 23.58
CA LEU A 242 7.02 -7.68 23.83
C LEU A 242 6.08 -6.51 24.18
N GLY A 243 4.77 -6.70 24.04
CA GLY A 243 3.76 -5.66 24.26
C GLY A 243 3.69 -4.67 23.08
N VAL A 244 3.39 -3.41 23.40
CA VAL A 244 3.28 -2.34 22.41
C VAL A 244 4.67 -1.93 21.91
N ILE A 245 4.81 -1.85 20.59
CA ILE A 245 5.99 -1.28 19.93
C ILE A 245 5.61 0.12 19.46
N GLU A 246 6.42 1.11 19.83
CA GLU A 246 6.25 2.50 19.40
C GLU A 246 7.51 2.98 18.68
N GLY A 247 7.35 3.54 17.48
CA GLY A 247 8.43 4.04 16.67
C GLY A 247 8.27 5.50 16.29
N GLU A 248 9.40 6.20 16.19
CA GLU A 248 9.48 7.60 15.79
C GLU A 248 10.66 7.82 14.85
N LEU A 249 10.41 8.49 13.72
CA LEU A 249 11.40 8.87 12.72
C LEU A 249 11.44 10.40 12.60
N SER A 250 12.60 10.97 12.88
CA SER A 250 12.86 12.41 12.82
C SER A 250 13.80 12.72 11.67
N LYS A 251 13.46 13.73 10.84
CA LYS A 251 14.32 14.19 9.75
C LYS A 251 15.46 15.05 10.30
N GLU A 252 16.47 14.38 10.83
CA GLU A 252 17.66 14.94 11.46
C GLU A 252 18.87 14.09 11.07
N ALA A 253 19.99 14.74 10.73
CA ALA A 253 21.21 14.03 10.38
C ALA A 253 21.72 13.21 11.58
N CYS A 254 21.95 11.92 11.35
CA CYS A 254 22.35 10.95 12.36
C CYS A 254 23.66 10.30 11.96
N LEU A 255 24.64 10.26 12.86
CA LEU A 255 25.91 9.55 12.64
C LEU A 255 25.78 8.14 13.21
N ASP A 256 25.80 7.12 12.35
CA ASP A 256 25.96 5.74 12.79
C ASP A 256 27.42 5.54 13.19
N THR A 257 27.67 5.53 14.50
CA THR A 257 29.00 5.38 15.07
C THR A 257 29.58 3.99 14.90
N THR A 258 28.76 2.99 14.56
CA THR A 258 29.18 1.59 14.36
C THR A 258 29.97 1.44 13.07
N VAL A 259 29.51 2.10 11.99
CA VAL A 259 30.15 2.05 10.66
C VAL A 259 30.78 3.38 10.23
N GLY A 260 30.51 4.48 10.94
CA GLY A 260 31.06 5.80 10.66
C GLY A 260 30.36 6.54 9.52
N GLU A 261 29.10 6.21 9.23
CA GLU A 261 28.31 6.77 8.13
C GLU A 261 27.24 7.76 8.65
N THR A 262 26.89 8.76 7.84
CA THR A 262 25.85 9.74 8.21
C THR A 262 24.58 9.51 7.41
N HIS A 263 23.47 9.36 8.10
CA HIS A 263 22.14 9.11 7.55
C HIS A 263 21.23 10.35 7.75
N PRO A 264 20.19 10.53 6.92
CA PRO A 264 19.34 11.71 6.92
C PRO A 264 18.21 11.69 7.96
N TYR A 265 17.97 10.56 8.64
CA TYR A 265 16.98 10.45 9.70
C TYR A 265 17.58 9.86 10.98
N LYS A 266 17.01 10.26 12.11
CA LYS A 266 17.16 9.61 13.40
C LYS A 266 15.93 8.74 13.65
N ALA A 267 16.15 7.53 14.14
CA ALA A 267 15.11 6.60 14.54
C ALA A 267 15.12 6.40 16.06
N ARG A 268 13.93 6.24 16.63
CA ARG A 268 13.74 5.78 18.00
C ARG A 268 12.64 4.74 18.02
N ILE A 269 12.89 3.56 18.58
CA ILE A 269 11.86 2.53 18.77
C ILE A 269 11.89 2.08 20.23
N SER A 270 10.70 1.90 20.81
CA SER A 270 10.52 1.41 22.16
C SER A 270 9.67 0.14 22.13
N PHE A 271 10.06 -0.86 22.92
CA PHE A 271 9.28 -2.07 23.17
C PHE A 271 9.65 -2.61 24.57
N GLY A 272 8.66 -3.08 25.32
CA GLY A 272 8.81 -3.38 26.75
C GLY A 272 9.32 -2.17 27.55
N ASP A 273 10.35 -2.36 28.37
CA ASP A 273 11.01 -1.30 29.15
C ASP A 273 12.20 -0.64 28.42
N GLY A 274 12.47 -1.05 27.17
CA GLY A 274 13.62 -0.60 26.39
C GLY A 274 13.26 0.52 25.41
N THR A 275 14.17 1.47 25.26
CA THR A 275 14.16 2.46 24.17
C THR A 275 15.50 2.43 23.47
N PHE A 276 15.44 2.28 22.16
CA PHE A 276 16.60 2.16 21.30
C PHE A 276 16.62 3.36 20.36
N GLU A 277 17.79 3.97 20.21
CA GLU A 277 18.01 5.08 19.28
C GLU A 277 19.00 4.68 18.19
N GLY A 278 18.76 5.14 16.97
CA GLY A 278 19.57 4.82 15.82
C GLY A 278 19.39 5.82 14.69
N CYS A 279 19.93 5.47 13.54
CA CYS A 279 19.83 6.20 12.30
C CYS A 279 18.86 5.49 11.34
N ALA A 280 18.39 6.20 10.32
CA ALA A 280 17.54 5.59 9.30
C ALA A 280 17.73 6.22 7.93
N ASP A 281 17.57 5.39 6.91
CA ASP A 281 17.47 5.80 5.51
C ASP A 281 16.08 5.49 4.96
N LYS A 282 15.56 6.41 4.15
CA LYS A 282 14.33 6.12 3.40
C LYS A 282 14.65 5.10 2.31
N ALA A 283 13.92 3.98 2.34
CA ALA A 283 14.00 2.94 1.33
C ALA A 283 13.24 3.36 0.05
N ASP A 284 13.26 2.49 -0.96
CA ASP A 284 12.53 2.69 -2.22
C ASP A 284 11.01 2.69 -1.96
N ASP A 285 10.31 3.72 -2.42
CA ASP A 285 8.86 3.89 -2.23
C ASP A 285 8.03 3.11 -3.25
N PHE A 286 8.67 2.65 -4.33
CA PHE A 286 8.03 1.86 -5.37
C PHE A 286 8.26 0.37 -5.18
N LEU A 287 9.49 -0.07 -4.93
CA LEU A 287 9.81 -1.49 -4.73
C LEU A 287 9.54 -1.92 -3.29
N VAL A 288 8.25 -1.92 -2.95
CA VAL A 288 7.74 -2.23 -1.61
C VAL A 288 6.95 -3.54 -1.62
N PRO A 289 6.99 -4.32 -0.51
CA PRO A 289 6.16 -5.51 -0.37
C PRO A 289 4.67 -5.26 -0.63
N GLY A 290 3.98 -6.25 -1.17
CA GLY A 290 2.56 -6.17 -1.54
C GLY A 290 2.27 -5.44 -2.87
N ARG A 291 3.24 -4.74 -3.49
CA ARG A 291 3.02 -4.15 -4.82
C ARG A 291 2.92 -5.23 -5.89
N GLN A 292 1.90 -5.13 -6.73
CA GLN A 292 1.66 -6.05 -7.85
C GLN A 292 1.24 -5.32 -9.13
N GLY A 293 1.42 -5.95 -10.28
CA GLY A 293 0.99 -5.38 -11.56
C GLY A 293 1.68 -6.01 -12.77
N LYS A 294 1.70 -5.31 -13.92
CA LYS A 294 2.35 -5.83 -15.14
C LYS A 294 3.85 -5.66 -15.10
N LEU A 295 4.55 -6.70 -15.57
CA LEU A 295 6.01 -6.70 -15.65
C LEU A 295 6.53 -5.57 -16.54
N GLU A 296 5.94 -5.32 -17.71
CA GLU A 296 6.40 -4.22 -18.57
C GLU A 296 6.37 -2.84 -17.89
N ASN A 297 5.42 -2.61 -16.98
CA ASN A 297 5.25 -1.33 -16.29
C ASN A 297 6.25 -1.21 -15.15
N LEU A 298 6.50 -2.30 -14.42
CA LEU A 298 7.61 -2.40 -13.49
C LEU A 298 8.94 -2.08 -14.19
N LEU A 299 9.28 -2.78 -15.26
CA LEU A 299 10.57 -2.61 -15.96
C LEU A 299 10.77 -1.17 -16.44
N LYS A 300 9.72 -0.52 -16.98
CA LYS A 300 9.74 0.91 -17.33
C LYS A 300 9.99 1.79 -16.11
N LYS A 301 9.27 1.54 -15.01
CA LYS A 301 9.33 2.35 -13.78
C LYS A 301 10.70 2.30 -13.12
N ILE A 302 11.34 1.13 -13.09
CA ILE A 302 12.69 0.96 -12.53
C ILE A 302 13.81 1.17 -13.58
N ASN A 303 13.46 1.63 -14.80
CA ASN A 303 14.39 1.85 -15.92
C ASN A 303 15.26 0.64 -16.24
N TYR A 304 14.68 -0.56 -16.17
CA TYR A 304 15.36 -1.83 -16.44
C TYR A 304 15.32 -2.15 -17.94
N LYS A 305 16.47 -2.03 -18.61
CA LYS A 305 16.55 -2.10 -20.08
C LYS A 305 16.88 -3.49 -20.63
N ASN A 306 17.51 -4.33 -19.85
CA ASN A 306 18.10 -5.60 -20.32
C ASN A 306 17.37 -6.80 -19.71
N TYR A 307 16.06 -6.88 -19.92
CA TYR A 307 15.27 -8.04 -19.52
C TYR A 307 15.61 -9.24 -20.41
N THR A 308 16.18 -10.28 -19.82
CA THR A 308 16.61 -11.51 -20.51
C THR A 308 15.83 -12.75 -20.08
N GLY A 309 14.72 -12.56 -19.37
CA GLY A 309 13.88 -13.64 -18.84
C GLY A 309 13.07 -14.31 -19.94
N LYS A 310 12.53 -15.49 -19.61
CA LYS A 310 11.72 -16.30 -20.51
C LYS A 310 10.28 -15.81 -20.57
N LEU A 311 9.77 -15.16 -19.52
CA LEU A 311 8.41 -14.61 -19.51
C LEU A 311 8.29 -13.41 -20.44
N ASN A 312 7.15 -13.27 -21.12
CA ASN A 312 6.89 -12.14 -22.01
C ASN A 312 6.45 -10.92 -21.17
N PRO A 313 7.22 -9.81 -21.14
CA PRO A 313 6.90 -8.67 -20.29
C PRO A 313 5.53 -8.02 -20.53
N LYS A 314 4.95 -8.20 -21.72
CA LYS A 314 3.63 -7.63 -22.07
C LYS A 314 2.46 -8.40 -21.46
N THR A 315 2.67 -9.67 -21.12
CA THR A 315 1.63 -10.58 -20.62
C THR A 315 1.93 -11.08 -19.22
N ALA A 316 3.19 -10.99 -18.79
CA ALA A 316 3.61 -11.35 -17.45
C ALA A 316 3.24 -10.28 -16.42
N SER A 317 2.99 -10.75 -15.20
CA SER A 317 2.75 -9.95 -14.00
C SER A 317 3.89 -10.15 -12.99
N TYR A 318 3.99 -9.22 -12.05
CA TYR A 318 4.70 -9.42 -10.81
C TYR A 318 3.69 -9.48 -9.66
N GLY A 319 3.79 -10.52 -8.83
CA GLY A 319 2.82 -10.83 -7.77
C GLY A 319 3.41 -10.72 -6.36
N GLY A 320 4.67 -10.33 -6.24
CA GLY A 320 5.33 -10.16 -4.95
C GLY A 320 6.66 -9.44 -5.08
N ILE A 321 6.91 -8.55 -4.13
CA ILE A 321 8.20 -7.91 -3.92
C ILE A 321 8.64 -8.26 -2.50
N GLN A 322 9.83 -8.80 -2.35
CA GLN A 322 10.52 -8.87 -1.08
C GLN A 322 11.61 -7.83 -1.06
N ALA A 323 11.80 -7.14 0.05
CA ALA A 323 12.80 -6.09 0.18
C ALA A 323 13.41 -6.08 1.57
N GLU A 324 14.73 -6.21 1.64
CA GLU A 324 15.51 -6.22 2.87
C GLU A 324 16.78 -5.39 2.65
N GLY A 325 16.89 -4.28 3.38
CA GLY A 325 17.92 -3.27 3.13
C GLY A 325 18.01 -2.86 1.66
N ASN A 326 19.19 -3.04 1.07
CA ASN A 326 19.47 -2.71 -0.33
C ASN A 326 19.05 -3.79 -1.34
N LEU A 327 18.57 -4.96 -0.88
CA LEU A 327 18.19 -6.08 -1.73
C LEU A 327 16.69 -6.08 -2.01
N VAL A 328 16.34 -6.43 -3.25
CA VAL A 328 14.96 -6.58 -3.70
C VAL A 328 14.87 -7.85 -4.54
N GLU A 329 13.87 -8.68 -4.26
CA GLU A 329 13.46 -9.79 -5.12
C GLU A 329 12.06 -9.53 -5.65
N VAL A 330 11.88 -9.70 -6.96
CA VAL A 330 10.57 -9.60 -7.61
C VAL A 330 10.18 -10.96 -8.15
N PHE A 331 9.00 -11.43 -7.74
CA PHE A 331 8.37 -12.66 -8.20
C PHE A 331 7.53 -12.42 -9.45
N LEU A 332 7.80 -13.17 -10.52
CA LEU A 332 7.22 -12.99 -11.85
C LEU A 332 6.42 -14.22 -12.29
N THR A 333 5.22 -13.99 -12.79
CA THR A 333 4.29 -15.01 -13.27
C THR A 333 3.71 -14.66 -14.63
N GLN A 334 3.16 -15.64 -15.33
CA GLN A 334 2.44 -15.40 -16.58
C GLN A 334 1.21 -16.32 -16.66
N PRO A 335 0.03 -15.78 -17.04
CA PRO A 335 -1.15 -16.60 -17.26
C PRO A 335 -0.90 -17.74 -18.25
N GLY A 336 -1.40 -18.93 -17.91
CA GLY A 336 -1.23 -20.15 -18.73
C GLY A 336 0.19 -20.73 -18.73
N SER A 337 1.07 -20.27 -17.85
CA SER A 337 2.43 -20.79 -17.67
C SER A 337 2.63 -21.24 -16.24
N GLU A 338 3.14 -22.46 -16.05
CA GLU A 338 3.63 -22.94 -14.76
C GLU A 338 5.03 -22.40 -14.44
N GLN A 339 5.70 -21.77 -15.42
CA GLN A 339 7.01 -21.17 -15.19
C GLN A 339 6.89 -19.92 -14.32
N THR A 340 7.67 -19.91 -13.26
CA THR A 340 7.89 -18.77 -12.37
C THR A 340 9.31 -18.27 -12.55
N GLU A 341 9.47 -16.94 -12.67
CA GLU A 341 10.78 -16.30 -12.74
C GLU A 341 10.98 -15.32 -11.58
N TYR A 342 12.24 -15.08 -11.24
CA TYR A 342 12.64 -14.14 -10.21
C TYR A 342 13.59 -13.11 -10.81
N LEU A 343 13.51 -11.88 -10.32
CA LEU A 343 14.46 -10.81 -10.60
C LEU A 343 15.01 -10.30 -9.27
N VAL A 344 16.31 -10.53 -9.03
CA VAL A 344 17.01 -10.11 -7.81
C VAL A 344 17.90 -8.92 -8.11
N LEU A 345 17.65 -7.81 -7.41
CA LEU A 345 18.29 -6.51 -7.59
C LEU A 345 18.96 -6.05 -6.31
N GLY A 346 20.12 -5.40 -6.45
CA GLY A 346 20.82 -4.71 -5.36
C GLY A 346 20.94 -3.22 -5.62
N LYS A 347 20.75 -2.38 -4.60
CA LYS A 347 21.05 -0.95 -4.67
C LYS A 347 22.56 -0.73 -4.43
N THR A 348 23.18 0.03 -5.32
CA THR A 348 24.57 0.49 -5.25
C THR A 348 24.62 2.01 -5.43
N ASP A 349 25.79 2.62 -5.24
CA ASP A 349 26.01 4.06 -5.49
C ASP A 349 25.68 4.49 -6.92
N LYS A 350 25.69 3.54 -7.87
CA LYS A 350 25.44 3.78 -9.30
C LYS A 350 24.00 3.49 -9.70
N GLY A 351 23.13 3.16 -8.73
CA GLY A 351 21.75 2.75 -8.96
C GLY A 351 21.55 1.27 -8.68
N ARG A 352 20.54 0.66 -9.31
CA ARG A 352 20.25 -0.77 -9.10
C ARG A 352 21.03 -1.64 -10.07
N GLU A 353 21.65 -2.69 -9.54
CA GLU A 353 22.33 -3.74 -10.28
C GLU A 353 21.57 -5.06 -10.18
N THR A 354 21.63 -5.87 -11.24
CA THR A 354 21.01 -7.20 -11.25
C THR A 354 21.98 -8.20 -10.65
N TYR A 355 21.60 -8.84 -9.56
CA TYR A 355 22.34 -10.00 -9.04
C TYR A 355 22.00 -11.26 -9.82
N TRP A 356 20.71 -11.48 -10.08
CA TRP A 356 20.23 -12.67 -10.77
C TRP A 356 18.87 -12.46 -11.43
N GLN A 357 18.63 -13.21 -12.52
CA GLN A 357 17.35 -13.31 -13.18
C GLN A 357 17.18 -14.73 -13.73
N GLY A 358 16.13 -15.43 -13.31
CA GLY A 358 15.94 -16.81 -13.76
C GLY A 358 14.80 -17.56 -13.07
N THR A 359 14.72 -18.85 -13.37
CA THR A 359 13.78 -19.81 -12.75
C THR A 359 14.49 -20.58 -11.64
N THR A 360 13.77 -20.93 -10.57
CA THR A 360 14.33 -21.77 -9.48
C THR A 360 14.77 -23.16 -9.96
N PRO A 361 15.83 -23.77 -9.39
CA PRO A 361 16.76 -23.20 -8.41
C PRO A 361 17.82 -22.28 -9.03
N VAL A 362 18.49 -21.46 -8.21
CA VAL A 362 19.70 -20.73 -8.62
C VAL A 362 20.77 -21.76 -8.98
N ASP A 363 21.45 -21.57 -10.12
CA ASP A 363 22.48 -22.49 -10.57
C ASP A 363 23.75 -22.43 -9.72
N ASP A 364 24.46 -23.55 -9.60
CA ASP A 364 25.65 -23.70 -8.75
C ASP A 364 26.72 -22.63 -9.05
N ALA A 365 26.94 -22.29 -10.33
CA ALA A 365 27.94 -21.29 -10.70
C ALA A 365 27.55 -19.88 -10.21
N THR A 366 26.26 -19.55 -10.22
CA THR A 366 25.75 -18.32 -9.62
C THR A 366 25.87 -18.35 -8.09
N CYS A 367 25.52 -19.47 -7.44
CA CYS A 367 25.68 -19.61 -5.99
C CYS A 367 27.15 -19.44 -5.56
N GLU A 368 28.08 -20.12 -6.23
CA GLU A 368 29.53 -20.00 -5.97
C GLU A 368 30.04 -18.58 -6.18
N LYS A 369 29.54 -17.87 -7.20
CA LYS A 369 29.91 -16.48 -7.47
C LYS A 369 29.57 -15.55 -6.29
N TYR A 370 28.45 -15.78 -5.62
CA TYR A 370 27.94 -14.90 -4.57
C TYR A 370 28.06 -15.46 -3.15
N VAL A 371 28.68 -16.63 -2.95
CA VAL A 371 28.84 -17.28 -1.64
C VAL A 371 29.49 -16.38 -0.58
N ASN A 372 30.34 -15.44 -1.00
CA ASN A 372 31.02 -14.48 -0.12
C ASN A 372 30.24 -13.18 0.10
N VAL A 373 28.95 -13.16 -0.24
CA VAL A 373 28.04 -12.03 0.02
C VAL A 373 26.94 -12.50 0.98
N PRO A 374 27.21 -12.56 2.30
CA PRO A 374 26.33 -13.23 3.27
C PRO A 374 24.87 -12.74 3.21
N ARG A 375 24.65 -11.42 3.25
CA ARG A 375 23.29 -10.84 3.19
C ARG A 375 22.51 -11.24 1.94
N LEU A 376 23.18 -11.42 0.79
CA LEU A 376 22.52 -11.92 -0.42
C LEU A 376 22.21 -13.42 -0.29
N MET A 377 23.12 -14.21 0.27
CA MET A 377 22.95 -15.65 0.50
C MET A 377 21.90 -15.98 1.57
N ASP A 378 21.54 -15.02 2.42
CA ASP A 378 20.45 -15.11 3.40
C ASP A 378 19.09 -14.62 2.82
N PHE A 379 19.07 -14.02 1.63
CA PHE A 379 17.91 -13.31 1.09
C PHE A 379 17.20 -14.06 -0.06
N GLY A 380 15.87 -14.13 -0.01
CA GLY A 380 15.02 -14.59 -1.11
C GLY A 380 15.42 -15.96 -1.66
N ILE A 381 15.45 -16.10 -2.98
CA ILE A 381 15.78 -17.34 -3.67
C ILE A 381 17.22 -17.83 -3.41
N PHE A 382 18.14 -16.92 -3.05
CA PHE A 382 19.54 -17.25 -2.73
C PHE A 382 19.69 -17.97 -1.39
N SER A 383 18.69 -17.90 -0.50
CA SER A 383 18.66 -18.68 0.75
C SER A 383 18.76 -20.19 0.52
N SER A 384 18.38 -20.65 -0.67
CA SER A 384 18.48 -22.05 -1.09
C SER A 384 19.87 -22.46 -1.59
N CYS A 385 20.79 -21.52 -1.82
CA CYS A 385 22.13 -21.83 -2.32
C CYS A 385 22.97 -22.59 -1.27
N PRO A 386 23.78 -23.57 -1.69
CA PRO A 386 24.74 -24.23 -0.80
C PRO A 386 25.77 -23.21 -0.28
N ARG A 387 26.14 -23.32 1.00
CA ARG A 387 27.14 -22.43 1.64
C ARG A 387 28.55 -23.03 1.72
N GLY A 388 28.75 -24.21 1.15
CA GLY A 388 30.02 -24.96 1.21
C GLY A 388 30.02 -26.01 2.31
#